data_AF-A0A3A1QWJ2-F1
#
_entry.id   AF-A0A3A1QWJ2-F1
#
_cell.length_a   1.000
_cell.length_b   1.000
_cell.length_c   1.000
_cell.angle_alpha   90.00
_cell.angle_beta   90.00
_cell.angle_gamma   90.00
#
_symmetry.space_group_name_H-M   'P 1'
#
loop_
_entity.id
_entity.type
_entity.pdbx_description
1 polymer ?
#
loop_
_entity_poly.entity_id
_entity_poly.type
_entity_poly.pdbx_seq_one_letter_code
_entity_poly.pdbx_strand_id
1 'polypeptide(L)'
;MKGCGTIRTLEKRNKKASYFGLALCLFAVILLLPSYIDEMKLEKAVEQDLNERLGTENYEIGFIEKLNEGNKVLVSYRLGAKDTTYLNGYLWKDGELRIDSSRAVEN
;
A
#
# COMPACT_ATOMS: atom_id res chain seq x y z
N MET A 1 54.01 23.58 17.35
CA MET A 1 52.57 23.59 17.68
C MET A 1 51.76 23.48 16.38
N LYS A 2 51.38 22.27 15.97
CA LYS A 2 50.56 21.99 14.77
C LYS A 2 49.40 21.08 15.19
N GLY A 3 48.31 21.64 15.69
CA GLY A 3 47.19 20.83 16.22
C GLY A 3 45.79 21.43 16.04
N CYS A 4 45.65 22.65 15.52
CA CYS A 4 44.36 23.35 15.48
C CYS A 4 43.64 23.27 14.11
N GLY A 5 44.37 23.03 13.01
CA GLY A 5 43.79 22.97 11.65
C GLY A 5 43.14 21.64 11.27
N THR A 6 43.65 20.52 11.81
CA THR A 6 43.19 19.16 11.46
C THR A 6 41.83 18.83 12.07
N ILE A 7 41.50 19.36 13.25
CA ILE A 7 40.24 19.08 13.94
C ILE A 7 39.05 19.76 13.23
N ARG A 8 39.20 21.02 12.79
CA ARG A 8 38.13 21.73 12.04
C ARG A 8 37.83 21.11 10.67
N THR A 9 38.82 20.46 10.04
CA THR A 9 38.64 19.80 8.73
C THR A 9 38.04 18.40 8.82
N LEU A 10 38.17 17.73 9.98
CA LEU A 10 37.46 16.48 10.28
C LEU A 10 35.98 16.73 10.62
N GLU A 11 35.69 17.76 11.42
CA GLU A 11 34.32 18.12 11.79
C GLU A 11 33.45 18.53 10.58
N LYS A 12 34.01 19.32 9.65
CA LYS A 12 33.34 19.68 8.39
C LYS A 12 33.10 18.48 7.45
N ARG A 13 33.97 17.47 7.47
CA ARG A 13 33.79 16.24 6.67
C ARG A 13 32.71 15.33 7.27
N ASN A 14 32.65 15.22 8.59
CA ASN A 14 31.60 14.46 9.29
C ASN A 14 30.20 15.04 9.08
N LYS A 15 30.06 16.37 9.13
CA LYS A 15 28.76 17.02 8.83
C LYS A 15 28.29 16.73 7.40
N LYS A 16 29.20 16.77 6.40
CA LYS A 16 28.86 16.43 5.00
C LYS A 16 28.48 14.96 4.82
N ALA A 17 29.18 14.04 5.48
CA ALA A 17 28.85 12.61 5.46
C ALA A 17 27.49 12.33 6.13
N SER A 18 27.17 13.06 7.20
CA SER A 18 25.87 12.99 7.88
C SER A 18 24.72 13.50 6.99
N TYR A 19 24.91 14.62 6.26
CA TYR A 19 23.91 15.09 5.28
C TYR A 19 23.73 14.12 4.11
N PHE A 20 24.82 13.48 3.66
CA PHE A 20 24.74 12.47 2.59
C PHE A 20 23.96 11.23 3.02
N GLY A 21 24.18 10.75 4.26
CA GLY A 21 23.38 9.68 4.85
C GLY A 21 21.91 10.05 5.00
N LEU A 22 21.60 11.27 5.46
CA LEU A 22 20.24 11.77 5.57
C LEU A 22 19.54 11.84 4.20
N ALA A 23 20.25 12.32 3.16
CA ALA A 23 19.72 12.40 1.80
C ALA A 23 19.40 11.01 1.22
N LEU A 24 20.24 10.00 1.48
CA LEU A 24 20.00 8.61 1.11
C LEU A 24 18.75 8.03 1.80
N CYS A 25 18.57 8.29 3.09
CA CYS A 25 17.37 7.87 3.81
C CYS A 25 16.10 8.53 3.25
N LEU A 26 16.14 9.84 2.99
CA LEU A 26 15.01 10.56 2.39
C LEU A 26 14.68 10.03 1.00
N PHE A 27 15.69 9.71 0.19
CA PHE A 27 15.50 9.11 -1.13
C PHE A 27 14.84 7.72 -1.03
N ALA A 28 15.28 6.88 -0.09
CA ALA A 28 14.65 5.59 0.16
C ALA A 28 13.17 5.72 0.56
N VAL A 29 12.84 6.71 1.42
CA VAL A 29 11.44 7.00 1.77
C VAL A 29 10.63 7.42 0.53
N ILE A 30 11.17 8.32 -0.30
CA ILE A 30 10.50 8.76 -1.53
C ILE A 30 10.21 7.59 -2.47
N LEU A 31 11.12 6.62 -2.57
CA LEU A 31 10.92 5.42 -3.39
C LEU A 31 9.82 4.48 -2.85
N LEU A 32 9.51 4.52 -1.56
CA LEU A 32 8.45 3.70 -0.95
C LEU A 32 7.06 4.36 -1.05
N LEU A 33 7.01 5.69 -1.27
CA LEU A 33 5.73 6.43 -1.36
C LEU A 33 4.79 5.92 -2.48
N PRO A 34 5.25 5.62 -3.70
CA PRO A 34 4.36 5.18 -4.78
C PRO A 34 3.63 3.88 -4.44
N SER A 35 4.36 2.88 -3.91
CA SER A 35 3.78 1.60 -3.52
C SER A 35 2.71 1.76 -2.45
N TYR A 36 2.98 2.61 -1.45
CA TYR A 36 2.02 2.91 -0.39
C TYR A 36 0.77 3.64 -0.91
N ILE A 37 0.94 4.59 -1.83
CA ILE A 37 -0.18 5.30 -2.47
C ILE A 37 -1.07 4.33 -3.26
N ASP A 38 -0.48 3.37 -3.97
CA ASP A 38 -1.23 2.41 -4.76
C ASP A 38 -2.00 1.39 -3.91
N GLU A 39 -1.47 1.01 -2.75
CA GLU A 39 -2.18 0.19 -1.76
C GLU A 39 -3.38 0.95 -1.19
N MET A 40 -3.18 2.19 -0.73
CA MET A 40 -4.27 3.03 -0.23
C MET A 40 -5.38 3.28 -1.25
N LYS A 41 -5.02 3.48 -2.52
CA LYS A 41 -5.99 3.65 -3.61
C LYS A 41 -6.81 2.39 -3.82
N LEU A 42 -6.17 1.23 -3.77
CA LEU A 42 -6.86 -0.04 -3.92
C LEU A 42 -7.84 -0.28 -2.77
N GLU A 43 -7.41 -0.09 -1.52
CA GLU A 43 -8.27 -0.24 -0.34
C GLU A 43 -9.52 0.64 -0.45
N LYS A 44 -9.33 1.93 -0.77
CA LYS A 44 -10.45 2.86 -0.96
C LYS A 44 -11.39 2.45 -2.09
N ALA A 45 -10.85 1.95 -3.20
CA ALA A 45 -11.68 1.49 -4.31
C ALA A 45 -12.51 0.25 -3.93
N VAL A 46 -11.92 -0.67 -3.15
CA VAL A 46 -12.63 -1.84 -2.61
C VAL A 46 -13.73 -1.41 -1.65
N GLU A 47 -13.44 -0.51 -0.72
CA GLU A 47 -14.44 0.05 0.20
C GLU A 47 -15.59 0.72 -0.55
N GLN A 48 -15.27 1.51 -1.58
CA GLN A 48 -16.30 2.17 -2.40
C GLN A 48 -17.20 1.15 -3.10
N ASP A 49 -16.64 0.13 -3.77
CA ASP A 49 -17.43 -0.92 -4.44
C ASP A 49 -18.31 -1.68 -3.42
N LEU A 50 -17.76 -2.06 -2.27
CA LEU A 50 -18.52 -2.76 -1.23
C LEU A 50 -19.63 -1.88 -0.66
N ASN A 51 -19.37 -0.59 -0.41
CA ASN A 51 -20.40 0.36 0.04
C ASN A 51 -21.51 0.54 -1.00
N GLU A 52 -21.16 0.63 -2.29
CA GLU A 52 -22.14 0.77 -3.37
C GLU A 52 -22.99 -0.50 -3.54
N ARG A 53 -22.38 -1.69 -3.41
CA ARG A 53 -23.07 -2.99 -3.59
C ARG A 53 -23.87 -3.44 -2.38
N LEU A 54 -23.35 -3.24 -1.18
CA LEU A 54 -23.93 -3.70 0.08
C LEU A 54 -24.80 -2.63 0.76
N GLY A 55 -24.73 -1.39 0.29
CA GLY A 55 -25.53 -0.28 0.79
C GLY A 55 -25.26 0.01 2.27
N THR A 56 -26.25 -0.26 3.13
CA THR A 56 -26.18 0.01 4.57
C THR A 56 -25.80 -1.22 5.40
N GLU A 57 -25.48 -2.36 4.79
CA GLU A 57 -25.03 -3.52 5.54
C GLU A 57 -23.62 -3.30 6.10
N ASN A 58 -23.45 -3.52 7.40
CA ASN A 58 -22.12 -3.48 8.02
C ASN A 58 -21.30 -4.67 7.50
N TYR A 59 -20.10 -4.39 6.99
CA TYR A 59 -19.15 -5.42 6.57
C TYR A 59 -17.80 -5.24 7.23
N GLU A 60 -17.04 -6.33 7.28
CA GLU A 60 -15.64 -6.36 7.73
C GLU A 60 -14.80 -6.93 6.60
N ILE A 61 -13.78 -6.18 6.15
CA ILE A 61 -12.81 -6.66 5.17
C ILE A 61 -11.80 -7.55 5.91
N GLY A 62 -11.68 -8.81 5.50
CA GLY A 62 -10.72 -9.75 6.07
C GLY A 62 -9.33 -9.58 5.45
N PHE A 63 -9.25 -9.57 4.12
CA PHE A 63 -8.00 -9.31 3.40
C PHE A 63 -8.24 -8.80 1.99
N ILE A 64 -7.25 -8.10 1.45
CA ILE A 64 -7.14 -7.68 0.06
C ILE A 64 -5.80 -8.18 -0.46
N GLU A 65 -5.82 -9.10 -1.42
CA GLU A 65 -4.60 -9.72 -1.96
C GLU A 65 -4.47 -9.44 -3.45
N LYS A 66 -3.35 -8.84 -3.87
CA LYS A 66 -2.99 -8.72 -5.29
C LYS A 66 -2.36 -10.04 -5.74
N LEU A 67 -3.01 -10.71 -6.68
CA LEU A 67 -2.47 -11.92 -7.30
C LEU A 67 -1.45 -11.52 -8.38
N ASN A 68 -0.27 -12.15 -8.35
CA ASN A 68 0.84 -11.86 -9.27
C ASN A 68 0.50 -12.07 -10.75
N GLU A 69 -0.56 -12.83 -11.05
CA GLU A 69 -1.02 -13.07 -12.42
C GLU A 69 -2.09 -12.06 -12.84
N GLY A 70 -1.69 -11.06 -13.63
CA GLY A 70 -2.62 -10.31 -14.48
C GLY A 70 -3.45 -9.23 -13.79
N ASN A 71 -2.89 -8.57 -12.76
CA ASN A 71 -3.53 -7.49 -12.01
C ASN A 71 -4.84 -7.90 -11.30
N LYS A 72 -4.98 -9.17 -10.97
CA LYS A 72 -6.13 -9.66 -10.22
C LYS A 72 -6.01 -9.28 -8.75
N VAL A 73 -7.14 -8.96 -8.14
CA VAL A 73 -7.26 -8.66 -6.72
C VAL A 73 -8.34 -9.56 -6.14
N LEU A 74 -8.01 -10.26 -5.06
CA LEU A 74 -8.96 -11.05 -4.29
C LEU A 74 -9.32 -10.29 -3.03
N VAL A 75 -10.60 -10.09 -2.80
CA VAL A 75 -11.13 -9.41 -1.62
C VAL A 75 -11.98 -10.39 -0.83
N SER A 76 -11.64 -10.56 0.44
CA SER A 76 -12.43 -11.31 1.41
C SER A 76 -13.16 -10.35 2.33
N TYR A 77 -14.46 -10.54 2.51
CA TYR A 77 -15.25 -9.75 3.44
C TYR A 77 -16.35 -10.58 4.12
N ARG A 78 -16.80 -10.11 5.28
CA ARG A 78 -17.89 -10.69 6.06
C ARG A 78 -19.01 -9.68 6.22
N LEU A 79 -20.25 -10.15 6.25
CA LEU A 79 -21.42 -9.30 6.48
C LEU A 79 -21.85 -9.42 7.95
N GLY A 80 -21.57 -8.39 8.75
CA GLY A 80 -21.99 -8.26 10.14
C GLY A 80 -21.74 -9.53 10.99
N ALA A 81 -22.74 -9.93 11.78
CA ALA A 81 -22.67 -11.10 12.67
C ALA A 81 -22.85 -12.45 11.94
N LYS A 82 -22.75 -12.49 10.61
CA LYS A 82 -22.82 -13.75 9.86
C LYS A 82 -21.42 -14.36 9.77
N ASP A 83 -21.31 -15.65 10.10
CA ASP A 83 -20.07 -16.44 9.94
C ASP A 83 -19.73 -16.76 8.47
N THR A 84 -20.51 -16.23 7.52
CA THR A 84 -20.28 -16.42 6.09
C THR A 84 -19.21 -15.45 5.60
N THR A 85 -18.13 -16.01 5.06
CA THR A 85 -17.07 -15.25 4.38
C THR A 85 -17.34 -15.23 2.88
N TYR A 86 -17.36 -14.04 2.31
CA TYR A 86 -17.54 -13.81 0.88
C TYR A 86 -16.20 -13.50 0.23
N LEU A 87 -16.00 -14.00 -0.99
CA LEU A 87 -14.79 -13.79 -1.79
C LEU A 87 -15.16 -13.19 -3.13
N ASN A 88 -14.63 -12.01 -3.43
CA ASN A 88 -14.82 -11.34 -4.71
C ASN A 88 -13.48 -11.20 -5.45
N GLY A 89 -13.49 -11.55 -6.73
CA GLY A 89 -12.39 -11.28 -7.65
C GLY A 89 -12.58 -9.96 -8.38
N TYR A 90 -11.51 -9.19 -8.46
CA TYR A 90 -11.44 -7.93 -9.18
C TYR A 90 -10.22 -7.88 -10.08
N LEU A 91 -10.23 -6.94 -11.02
CA LEU A 91 -9.10 -6.52 -11.83
C LEU A 91 -8.72 -5.10 -11.42
N TRP A 92 -7.45 -4.87 -11.11
CA TRP A 92 -6.90 -3.56 -10.79
C TRP A 92 -6.18 -2.99 -12.01
N LYS A 93 -6.81 -2.05 -12.71
CA LYS A 93 -6.21 -1.49 -13.93
C LYS A 93 -6.37 0.02 -13.96
N ASP A 94 -5.28 0.71 -14.28
CA ASP A 94 -5.26 2.17 -14.44
C ASP A 94 -5.79 2.95 -13.22
N GLY A 95 -5.66 2.37 -12.01
CA GLY A 95 -6.16 2.96 -10.76
C GLY A 95 -7.65 2.72 -10.50
N GLU A 96 -8.31 1.91 -11.32
CA GLU A 96 -9.72 1.54 -11.17
C GLU A 96 -9.87 0.06 -10.80
N LEU A 97 -10.79 -0.20 -9.87
CA LEU A 97 -11.22 -1.55 -9.52
C LEU A 97 -12.37 -1.96 -10.45
N ARG A 98 -12.22 -3.10 -11.13
CA ARG A 98 -13.25 -3.66 -12.03
C ARG A 98 -13.62 -5.05 -11.56
N ILE A 99 -14.92 -5.36 -11.50
CA ILE A 99 -15.38 -6.70 -11.10
C ILE A 99 -14.87 -7.71 -12.12
N ASP A 100 -14.14 -8.74 -11.65
CA ASP A 100 -13.80 -9.89 -12.48
C ASP A 100 -15.06 -10.76 -12.54
N SER A 101 -15.89 -10.53 -13.57
CA SER A 101 -17.16 -11.23 -13.79
C SER A 101 -17.01 -12.74 -14.07
N SER A 102 -15.84 -13.33 -13.80
CA SER A 102 -15.54 -14.71 -14.17
C SER A 102 -15.94 -15.76 -13.14
N ARG A 103 -16.13 -15.47 -11.84
CA ARG A 103 -16.70 -16.46 -10.87
C ARG A 103 -17.33 -15.81 -9.64
N ALA A 104 -18.66 -15.70 -9.61
CA ALA A 104 -19.39 -15.81 -8.35
C ALA A 104 -19.43 -17.30 -7.99
N VAL A 105 -18.60 -17.73 -7.03
CA VAL A 105 -18.74 -19.06 -6.43
C VAL A 105 -19.77 -18.93 -5.32
N GLU A 106 -21.03 -19.16 -5.69
CA GLU A 106 -22.09 -19.47 -4.73
C GLU A 106 -21.77 -20.85 -4.15
N ASN A 107 -21.74 -20.96 -2.81
CA ASN A 107 -21.56 -22.23 -2.11
C ASN A 107 -22.93 -22.72 -1.63
#